data_AF-A0A5K7YV00-F1
#
_entry.id   AF-A0A5K7YV00-F1
#
_cell.length_a   1.000
_cell.length_b   1.000
_cell.length_c   1.000
_cell.angle_alpha   90.00
_cell.angle_beta   90.00
_cell.angle_gamma   90.00
#
_symmetry.space_group_name_H-M   'P 1'
#
loop_
_entity.id
_entity.type
_entity.pdbx_description
1 polymer ?
#
loop_
_entity_poly.entity_id
_entity_poly.type
_entity_poly.pdbx_seq_one_letter_code
_entity_poly.pdbx_strand_id
1 'polypeptide(L)'
;MRVHFDEFEDYCTHEPDWEAIFQNRIAEIKAEIKQATAELIAEGKKLSLITRQRQEQTDNPSMLPAVATKAPEQYKADLVAFKEDKMPGIQKRIEELSTEYAVLNKQIALPDLARLTAVKTSLSTVEDRIFNVELYCGLLETVKQIASGAPAPMDEPVCIRQQLLYMDEETLFDYDQGGMDFERLNDFDRWVVEPGTLSRILPEPKGVVAFRVRRKDKKYDTPRDLLEMWGQIYKHMANRQTYLLIRNGENVYRIATEIDFSPRLVPFQDEIGEKQFLKFSRFNREKEPEVITPDSVYFDDHVAKMDRLIKQYNRIFIFIQGLLDRTSVFHPHPGIRLFEPGQIDLWVRCIRDEEIALPNETISWEAYRDQLNKTVRKGNWVWSLWYPDSYGEYRHGYKHFNVLEQEVVGRPRFCEVVSVKRDRSQVKIRWETDRWGYGYWDLDEWQPGGYRCLNVWSVSLRAEFEILALKNSLAISV
;
A
#
# COMPACT_ATOMS: atom_id res chain seq x y z
N MET A 1 6.43 -3.10 32.57
CA MET A 1 7.42 -4.18 32.44
C MET A 1 7.04 -4.99 31.21
N ARG A 2 7.92 -5.14 30.21
CA ARG A 2 7.70 -6.09 29.11
C ARG A 2 8.50 -7.32 29.48
N VAL A 3 7.82 -8.43 29.74
CA VAL A 3 8.45 -9.71 30.10
C VAL A 3 8.43 -10.58 28.85
N HIS A 4 9.55 -11.21 28.53
CA HIS A 4 9.59 -12.20 27.46
C HIS A 4 8.70 -13.40 27.85
N PHE A 5 8.04 -14.06 26.90
CA PHE A 5 7.10 -15.14 27.24
C PHE A 5 7.79 -16.28 28.00
N ASP A 6 9.04 -16.59 27.64
CA ASP A 6 9.85 -17.62 28.31
C ASP A 6 10.21 -17.27 29.77
N GLU A 7 10.17 -16.00 30.14
CA GLU A 7 10.46 -15.52 31.50
C GLU A 7 9.17 -15.20 32.28
N PHE A 8 7.99 -15.43 31.69
CA PHE A 8 6.71 -15.06 32.29
C PHE A 8 6.48 -15.77 33.62
N GLU A 9 6.77 -17.07 33.68
CA GLU A 9 6.56 -17.89 34.88
C GLU A 9 7.57 -17.57 36.00
N ASP A 10 8.74 -17.01 35.66
CA ASP A 10 9.76 -16.60 36.65
C ASP A 10 9.37 -15.30 37.36
N TYR A 11 8.64 -14.42 36.69
CA TYR A 11 8.26 -13.09 37.22
C TYR A 11 6.78 -12.98 37.63
N CYS A 12 5.91 -13.90 37.22
CA CYS A 12 4.47 -13.82 37.47
C CYS A 12 3.95 -15.11 38.10
N THR A 13 3.27 -14.99 39.24
CA THR A 13 2.58 -16.09 39.91
C THR A 13 1.08 -16.01 39.67
N HIS A 14 0.45 -17.16 39.38
CA HIS A 14 -1.00 -17.23 39.20
C HIS A 14 -1.73 -16.99 40.53
N GLU A 15 -2.57 -15.96 40.57
CA GLU A 15 -3.39 -15.61 41.73
C GLU A 15 -4.87 -15.91 41.42
N PRO A 16 -5.48 -16.93 42.04
CA PRO A 16 -6.87 -17.32 41.76
C PRO A 16 -7.90 -16.26 42.20
N ASP A 17 -7.63 -15.51 43.27
CA ASP A 17 -8.57 -14.52 43.85
C ASP A 17 -8.23 -13.07 43.47
N TRP A 18 -7.63 -12.87 42.29
CA TRP A 18 -7.19 -11.56 41.80
C TRP A 18 -8.32 -10.50 41.77
N GLU A 19 -9.56 -10.92 41.48
CA GLU A 19 -10.71 -10.03 41.38
C GLU A 19 -11.05 -9.41 42.75
N ALA A 20 -11.02 -10.22 43.81
CA ALA A 20 -11.27 -9.75 45.17
C ALA A 20 -10.18 -8.78 45.64
N ILE A 21 -8.91 -9.04 45.28
CA ILE A 21 -7.78 -8.15 45.59
C ILE A 21 -7.97 -6.78 44.93
N PHE A 22 -8.35 -6.75 43.66
CA PHE A 22 -8.58 -5.49 42.94
C PHE A 22 -9.83 -4.74 43.44
N GLN A 23 -10.92 -5.45 43.75
CA GLN A 23 -12.12 -4.84 44.33
C GLN A 23 -11.83 -4.23 45.71
N ASN A 24 -11.06 -4.91 46.55
CA ASN A 24 -10.63 -4.39 47.85
C ASN A 24 -9.76 -3.15 47.68
N ARG A 25 -8.77 -3.17 46.78
CA ARG A 25 -7.92 -2.02 46.50
C ARG A 25 -8.72 -0.83 45.96
N ILE A 26 -9.70 -1.07 45.10
CA ILE A 26 -10.62 -0.03 44.61
C ILE A 26 -11.43 0.57 45.76
N ALA A 27 -11.90 -0.24 46.71
CA ALA A 27 -12.63 0.24 47.87
C ALA A 27 -11.74 1.10 48.79
N GLU A 28 -10.49 0.70 49.00
CA GLU A 28 -9.49 1.49 49.72
C GLU A 28 -9.22 2.84 49.04
N ILE A 29 -8.95 2.85 47.73
CA ILE A 29 -8.70 4.08 46.98
C ILE A 29 -9.91 5.03 47.05
N LYS A 30 -11.13 4.51 46.95
CA LYS A 30 -12.35 5.32 47.14
C LYS A 30 -12.42 5.94 48.54
N ALA A 31 -12.05 5.19 49.57
CA ALA A 31 -12.01 5.69 50.94
C ALA A 31 -10.92 6.77 51.12
N GLU A 32 -9.73 6.57 50.54
CA GLU A 32 -8.63 7.54 50.57
C GLU A 32 -8.97 8.83 49.83
N ILE A 33 -9.57 8.76 48.65
CA ILE A 33 -10.03 9.94 47.90
C ILE A 33 -11.09 10.69 48.72
N LYS A 34 -12.03 9.97 49.35
CA LYS A 34 -13.04 10.57 50.23
C LYS A 34 -12.41 11.25 51.45
N GLN A 35 -11.34 10.68 52.01
CA GLN A 35 -10.62 11.27 53.13
C GLN A 35 -9.83 12.52 52.69
N ALA A 36 -9.04 12.43 51.61
CA ALA A 36 -8.27 13.55 51.09
C ALA A 36 -9.16 14.73 50.66
N THR A 37 -10.32 14.46 50.06
CA THR A 37 -11.32 15.50 49.76
C THR A 37 -11.95 16.08 51.02
N ALA A 38 -12.22 15.27 52.05
CA ALA A 38 -12.72 15.76 53.33
C ALA A 38 -11.69 16.64 54.07
N GLU A 39 -10.40 16.30 54.00
CA GLU A 39 -9.28 17.09 54.52
C GLU A 39 -9.18 18.44 53.80
N LEU A 40 -9.29 18.45 52.46
CA LEU A 40 -9.32 19.68 51.66
C LEU A 40 -10.50 20.58 52.04
N ILE A 41 -11.69 20.00 52.22
CA ILE A 41 -12.90 20.72 52.63
C ILE A 41 -12.78 21.24 54.06
N ALA A 42 -12.21 20.48 54.99
CA ALA A 42 -12.01 20.89 56.38
C ALA A 42 -11.01 22.04 56.50
N GLU A 43 -9.91 21.99 55.74
CA GLU A 43 -8.89 23.04 55.74
C GLU A 43 -9.42 24.31 55.05
N GLY A 44 -10.17 24.16 53.95
CA GLY A 44 -10.87 25.28 53.31
C GLY A 44 -11.95 25.92 54.20
N LYS A 45 -12.60 25.14 55.07
CA LYS A 45 -13.53 25.67 56.09
C LYS A 45 -12.82 26.44 57.21
N LYS A 46 -11.67 25.97 57.70
CA LYS A 46 -10.86 26.69 58.70
C LYS A 46 -10.41 28.07 58.22
N LEU A 47 -10.20 28.19 56.91
CA LEU A 47 -9.83 29.44 56.25
C LEU A 47 -11.05 30.22 55.73
N SER A 48 -12.28 29.82 56.09
CA SER A 48 -13.54 30.45 55.64
C SER A 48 -13.69 30.58 54.12
N LEU A 49 -12.97 29.75 53.36
CA LEU A 49 -13.02 29.71 51.88
C LEU A 49 -14.22 28.89 51.38
N ILE A 50 -14.77 28.01 52.23
CA ILE A 50 -15.86 27.09 51.86
C ILE A 50 -17.01 27.26 52.87
N THR A 51 -18.03 28.04 52.50
CA THR A 51 -19.30 28.12 53.25
C THR A 51 -20.22 26.99 52.81
N ARG A 52 -20.80 26.25 53.77
CA ARG A 52 -21.72 25.15 53.49
C ARG A 52 -22.89 25.67 52.66
N GLN A 53 -23.13 25.08 51.48
CA GLN A 53 -24.34 25.34 50.70
C GLN A 53 -25.58 25.11 51.58
N ARG A 54 -26.28 26.19 51.91
CA ARG A 54 -27.73 26.16 52.16
C ARG A 54 -28.35 27.46 51.67
N GLN A 55 -29.02 27.31 50.53
CA GLN A 55 -29.96 28.21 49.87
C GLN A 55 -29.42 29.53 49.28
N GLU A 56 -29.84 29.71 48.03
CA GLU A 56 -29.79 30.89 47.19
C GLU A 56 -30.01 32.19 47.96
N GLN A 57 -28.93 32.94 48.16
CA GLN A 57 -28.94 34.39 48.02
C GLN A 57 -27.49 34.88 47.90
N THR A 58 -27.31 35.84 47.02
CA THR A 58 -26.06 36.51 46.66
C THR A 58 -25.44 37.19 47.88
N ASP A 59 -24.66 36.46 48.66
CA ASP A 59 -23.79 37.03 49.67
C ASP A 59 -22.34 36.68 49.33
N ASN A 60 -21.60 37.72 48.96
CA ASN A 60 -20.14 37.68 48.95
C ASN A 60 -19.66 37.07 50.28
N PRO A 61 -18.76 36.08 50.27
CA PRO A 61 -18.27 35.47 51.51
C PRO A 61 -17.65 36.57 52.38
N SER A 62 -18.35 36.95 53.45
CA SER A 62 -17.89 38.01 54.34
C SER A 62 -16.62 37.55 55.07
N MET A 63 -15.52 38.25 54.82
CA MET A 63 -14.18 38.00 55.40
C MET A 63 -14.11 38.35 56.91
N LEU A 64 -15.17 38.95 57.46
CA LEU A 64 -15.18 39.53 58.81
C LEU A 64 -15.07 38.52 59.97
N PRO A 65 -15.61 37.28 59.92
CA PRO A 65 -15.48 36.34 61.04
C PRO A 65 -14.08 35.73 61.19
N ALA A 66 -13.33 35.58 60.09
CA ALA A 66 -12.01 34.92 60.06
C ALA A 66 -10.88 35.84 60.52
N VAL A 67 -10.95 37.12 60.13
CA VAL A 67 -9.96 38.14 60.55
C VAL A 67 -10.16 38.56 62.02
N ALA A 68 -11.36 38.35 62.59
CA ALA A 68 -11.67 38.69 63.97
C ALA A 68 -11.06 37.72 65.02
N THR A 69 -10.62 36.52 64.62
CA THR A 69 -10.18 35.46 65.55
C THR A 69 -8.67 35.21 65.57
N LYS A 70 -7.91 35.72 64.58
CA LYS A 70 -6.44 35.61 64.50
C LYS A 70 -5.83 36.95 64.07
N ALA A 71 -4.56 37.17 64.42
CA ALA A 71 -3.81 38.34 63.94
C ALA A 71 -3.76 38.34 62.40
N PRO A 72 -4.03 39.46 61.71
CA PRO A 72 -4.14 39.53 60.24
C PRO A 72 -2.94 38.96 59.46
N GLU A 73 -1.73 39.09 60.01
CA GLU A 73 -0.51 38.57 59.39
C GLU A 73 -0.42 37.04 59.43
N GLN A 74 -0.88 36.40 60.51
CA GLN A 74 -0.92 34.94 60.65
C GLN A 74 -1.95 34.33 59.71
N TYR A 75 -3.09 34.99 59.52
CA TYR A 75 -4.12 34.54 58.58
C TYR A 75 -3.62 34.62 57.11
N LYS A 76 -2.89 35.67 56.76
CA LYS A 76 -2.24 35.78 55.44
C LYS A 76 -1.18 34.70 55.23
N ALA A 77 -0.36 34.41 56.25
CA ALA A 77 0.62 33.33 56.19
C ALA A 77 -0.04 31.94 56.02
N ASP A 78 -1.12 31.68 56.76
CA ASP A 78 -1.90 30.43 56.66
C ASP A 78 -2.52 30.26 55.25
N LEU A 79 -3.01 31.35 54.64
CA LEU A 79 -3.54 31.33 53.26
C LEU A 79 -2.47 31.08 52.21
N VAL A 80 -1.28 31.68 52.36
CA VAL A 80 -0.14 31.46 51.46
C VAL A 80 0.35 30.02 51.58
N ALA A 81 0.54 29.49 52.79
CA ALA A 81 0.94 28.11 53.02
C ALA A 81 -0.10 27.09 52.50
N PHE A 82 -1.40 27.40 52.62
CA PHE A 82 -2.45 26.56 52.05
C PHE A 82 -2.41 26.52 50.52
N LYS A 83 -2.20 27.68 49.87
CA LYS A 83 -2.14 27.80 48.42
C LYS A 83 -0.87 27.19 47.82
N GLU A 84 0.28 27.38 48.46
CA GLU A 84 1.58 27.04 47.88
C GLU A 84 2.02 25.60 48.17
N ASP A 85 1.54 24.98 49.26
CA ASP A 85 2.02 23.65 49.68
C ASP A 85 0.88 22.63 49.85
N LYS A 86 -0.08 22.92 50.74
CA LYS A 86 -1.12 21.92 51.10
C LYS A 86 -2.11 21.62 49.97
N MET A 87 -2.60 22.64 49.25
CA MET A 87 -3.56 22.45 48.17
C MET A 87 -2.96 21.68 46.98
N PRO A 88 -1.77 22.03 46.45
CA PRO A 88 -1.12 21.24 45.41
C PRO A 88 -0.77 19.82 45.86
N GLY A 89 -0.33 19.62 47.10
CA GLY A 89 -0.02 18.28 47.64
C GLY A 89 -1.24 17.36 47.70
N ILE A 90 -2.37 17.87 48.19
CA ILE A 90 -3.64 17.11 48.23
C ILE A 90 -4.19 16.87 46.82
N GLN A 91 -4.10 17.86 45.92
CA GLN A 91 -4.50 17.70 44.52
C GLN A 91 -3.68 16.61 43.82
N LYS A 92 -2.35 16.64 43.97
CA LYS A 92 -1.46 15.62 43.42
C LYS A 92 -1.79 14.22 43.94
N ARG A 93 -2.08 14.09 45.24
CA ARG A 93 -2.50 12.80 45.83
C ARG A 93 -3.83 12.30 45.26
N ILE A 94 -4.81 13.19 45.08
CA ILE A 94 -6.10 12.83 44.46
C ILE A 94 -5.89 12.41 43.00
N GLU A 95 -5.03 13.11 42.25
CA GLU A 95 -4.69 12.78 40.87
C GLU A 95 -4.04 11.39 40.78
N GLU A 96 -3.01 11.10 41.57
CA GLU A 96 -2.34 9.80 41.61
C GLU A 96 -3.34 8.67 41.92
N LEU A 97 -4.16 8.82 42.97
CA LEU A 97 -5.20 7.85 43.34
C LEU A 97 -6.27 7.68 42.25
N SER A 98 -6.64 8.76 41.55
CA SER A 98 -7.60 8.69 40.44
C SER A 98 -7.05 7.94 39.23
N THR A 99 -5.74 8.09 38.96
CA THR A 99 -5.07 7.33 37.89
C THR A 99 -4.99 5.85 38.23
N GLU A 100 -4.64 5.48 39.47
CA GLU A 100 -4.62 4.10 39.94
C GLU A 100 -6.03 3.48 39.86
N TYR A 101 -7.06 4.21 40.31
CA TYR A 101 -8.47 3.80 40.20
C TYR A 101 -8.89 3.52 38.75
N ALA A 102 -8.51 4.38 37.81
CA ALA A 102 -8.83 4.18 36.40
C ALA A 102 -8.16 2.93 35.81
N VAL A 103 -6.90 2.67 36.19
CA VAL A 103 -6.16 1.48 35.76
C VAL A 103 -6.79 0.20 36.29
N LEU A 104 -7.10 0.13 37.59
CA LEU A 104 -7.69 -1.07 38.22
C LEU A 104 -9.09 -1.37 37.66
N ASN A 105 -9.94 -0.37 37.46
CA ASN A 105 -11.25 -0.58 36.84
C ASN A 105 -11.12 -1.12 35.41
N LYS A 106 -10.16 -0.61 34.64
CA LYS A 106 -9.89 -1.12 33.30
C LYS A 106 -9.47 -2.59 33.36
N GLN A 107 -8.64 -2.96 34.34
CA GLN A 107 -8.17 -4.34 34.52
C GLN A 107 -9.29 -5.31 34.91
N ILE A 108 -10.18 -4.94 35.83
CA ILE A 108 -11.36 -5.77 36.17
C ILE A 108 -12.26 -5.98 34.97
N ALA A 109 -12.41 -4.97 34.11
CA ALA A 109 -13.22 -5.08 32.90
C ALA A 109 -12.54 -5.88 31.76
N LEU A 110 -11.25 -6.24 31.87
CA LEU A 110 -10.53 -6.93 30.79
C LEU A 110 -11.14 -8.28 30.38
N PRO A 111 -11.55 -9.18 31.30
CA PRO A 111 -12.15 -10.46 30.92
C PRO A 111 -13.45 -10.28 30.15
N ASP A 112 -14.29 -9.32 30.57
CA ASP A 112 -15.54 -9.01 29.88
C ASP A 112 -15.29 -8.38 28.51
N LEU A 113 -14.29 -7.49 28.39
CA LEU A 113 -13.86 -6.96 27.10
C LEU A 113 -13.35 -8.07 26.18
N ALA A 114 -12.61 -9.06 26.70
CA ALA A 114 -12.13 -10.21 25.93
C ALA A 114 -13.27 -11.13 25.47
N ARG A 115 -14.32 -11.30 26.30
CA ARG A 115 -15.55 -11.99 25.88
C ARG A 115 -16.29 -11.21 24.80
N LEU A 116 -16.39 -9.89 24.95
CA LEU A 116 -17.01 -9.01 23.96
C LEU A 116 -16.26 -9.00 22.64
N THR A 117 -14.93 -9.10 22.63
CA THR A 117 -14.18 -9.22 21.37
C THR A 117 -14.52 -10.53 20.65
N ALA A 118 -14.63 -11.66 21.36
CA ALA A 118 -15.05 -12.92 20.76
C ALA A 118 -16.47 -12.84 20.15
N VAL A 119 -17.40 -12.17 20.84
CA VAL A 119 -18.76 -11.91 20.31
C VAL A 119 -18.70 -10.99 19.09
N LYS A 120 -17.89 -9.92 19.12
CA LYS A 120 -17.71 -9.01 17.97
C LYS A 120 -17.19 -9.74 16.74
N THR A 121 -16.23 -10.66 16.90
CA THR A 121 -15.71 -11.48 15.79
C THR A 121 -16.79 -12.40 15.19
N SER A 122 -17.66 -12.96 16.06
CA SER A 122 -18.80 -13.75 15.60
C SER A 122 -19.81 -12.90 14.83
N LEU A 123 -20.10 -11.69 15.32
CA LEU A 123 -20.99 -10.75 14.65
C LEU A 123 -20.45 -10.32 13.28
N SER A 124 -19.17 -9.98 13.18
CA SER A 124 -18.55 -9.65 11.88
C SER A 124 -18.62 -10.81 10.88
N THR A 125 -18.62 -12.06 11.37
CA THR A 125 -18.80 -13.24 10.50
C THR A 125 -20.23 -13.36 9.99
N VAL A 126 -21.23 -12.98 10.80
CA VAL A 126 -22.63 -12.93 10.38
C VAL A 126 -22.84 -11.81 9.35
N GLU A 127 -22.30 -10.62 9.60
CA GLU A 127 -22.33 -9.50 8.66
C GLU A 127 -21.68 -9.87 7.32
N ASP A 128 -20.50 -10.52 7.35
CA ASP A 128 -19.82 -11.02 6.15
C ASP A 128 -20.70 -12.00 5.35
N ARG A 129 -21.48 -12.86 6.02
CA ARG A 129 -22.39 -13.82 5.37
C ARG A 129 -23.62 -13.15 4.78
N ILE A 130 -24.22 -12.20 5.50
CA ILE A 130 -25.35 -11.40 5.02
C ILE A 130 -24.93 -10.68 3.74
N PHE A 131 -23.78 -10.00 3.77
CA PHE A 131 -23.23 -9.30 2.62
C PHE A 131 -23.02 -10.22 1.41
N ASN A 132 -22.49 -11.43 1.62
CA ASN A 132 -22.31 -12.41 0.55
C ASN A 132 -23.65 -12.88 -0.06
N VAL A 133 -24.70 -13.00 0.76
CA VAL A 133 -26.05 -13.34 0.28
C VAL A 133 -26.66 -12.17 -0.48
N GLU A 134 -26.55 -10.94 0.02
CA GLU A 134 -27.02 -9.73 -0.67
C GLU A 134 -26.36 -9.55 -2.03
N LEU A 135 -25.07 -9.85 -2.11
CA LEU A 135 -24.30 -9.87 -3.34
C LEU A 135 -24.78 -10.94 -4.32
N TYR A 136 -25.00 -12.18 -3.85
CA TYR A 136 -25.52 -13.27 -4.68
C TYR A 136 -26.94 -13.00 -5.18
N CYS A 137 -27.76 -12.32 -4.38
CA CYS A 137 -29.12 -11.94 -4.77
C CYS A 137 -29.15 -10.71 -5.70
N GLY A 138 -28.03 -9.98 -5.85
CA GLY A 138 -27.96 -8.75 -6.64
C GLY A 138 -28.66 -7.55 -5.99
N LEU A 139 -28.76 -7.51 -4.65
CA LEU A 139 -29.40 -6.39 -3.94
C LEU A 139 -28.54 -5.11 -3.93
N LEU A 140 -27.23 -5.27 -4.14
CA LEU A 140 -26.22 -4.20 -4.10
C LEU A 140 -25.64 -3.88 -5.47
N GLU A 141 -26.38 -4.16 -6.55
CA GLU A 141 -25.92 -3.92 -7.92
C GLU A 141 -26.91 -3.08 -8.73
N THR A 142 -26.37 -2.36 -9.70
CA THR A 142 -27.16 -1.65 -10.70
C THR A 142 -26.67 -2.05 -12.08
N VAL A 143 -27.54 -2.72 -12.84
CA VAL A 143 -27.26 -3.17 -14.20
C VAL A 143 -27.79 -2.14 -15.19
N LYS A 144 -26.89 -1.61 -16.04
CA LYS A 144 -27.23 -0.75 -17.17
C LYS A 144 -26.89 -1.47 -18.46
N GLN A 145 -27.90 -1.72 -19.30
CA GLN A 145 -27.66 -2.20 -20.66
C GLN A 145 -27.25 -1.01 -21.53
N ILE A 146 -26.06 -1.08 -22.12
CA ILE A 146 -25.49 -0.05 -22.98
C ILE A 146 -25.85 -0.30 -24.44
N ALA A 147 -25.74 -1.55 -24.88
CA ALA A 147 -26.08 -1.99 -26.23
C ALA A 147 -26.94 -3.25 -26.20
N SER A 148 -27.86 -3.36 -27.15
CA SER A 148 -28.74 -4.51 -27.33
C SER A 148 -28.61 -5.05 -28.75
N GLY A 149 -28.48 -6.37 -28.89
CA GLY A 149 -28.34 -7.05 -30.17
C GLY A 149 -28.38 -8.57 -30.02
N ALA A 150 -27.81 -9.29 -30.98
CA ALA A 150 -27.76 -10.75 -30.94
C ALA A 150 -26.83 -11.24 -29.81
N PRO A 151 -27.28 -12.17 -28.94
CA PRO A 151 -26.43 -12.78 -27.93
C PRO A 151 -25.39 -13.70 -28.56
N ALA A 152 -24.30 -13.97 -27.84
CA ALA A 152 -23.32 -14.97 -28.27
C ALA A 152 -23.93 -16.38 -28.25
N PRO A 153 -23.37 -17.34 -29.01
CA PRO A 153 -23.78 -18.73 -28.98
C PRO A 153 -23.78 -19.34 -27.57
N MET A 154 -24.60 -20.37 -27.37
CA MET A 154 -24.75 -21.06 -26.08
C MET A 154 -23.49 -21.82 -25.66
N ASP A 155 -22.79 -22.37 -26.65
CA ASP A 155 -21.55 -23.14 -26.53
C ASP A 155 -20.30 -22.26 -26.30
N GLU A 156 -20.42 -20.95 -26.49
CA GLU A 156 -19.31 -20.01 -26.29
C GLU A 156 -18.99 -19.86 -24.79
N PRO A 157 -17.72 -20.09 -24.38
CA PRO A 157 -17.30 -19.95 -22.98
C PRO A 157 -17.26 -18.47 -22.55
N VAL A 158 -17.47 -18.23 -21.26
CA VAL A 158 -17.34 -16.90 -20.65
C VAL A 158 -15.86 -16.61 -20.39
N CYS A 159 -15.31 -15.62 -21.08
CA CYS A 159 -13.95 -15.16 -20.85
C CYS A 159 -13.89 -14.11 -19.74
N ILE A 160 -13.10 -14.34 -18.69
CA ILE A 160 -12.89 -13.39 -17.60
C ILE A 160 -11.47 -12.85 -17.70
N ARG A 161 -11.32 -11.55 -17.95
CA ARG A 161 -10.00 -10.90 -17.98
C ARG A 161 -9.52 -10.62 -16.57
N GLN A 162 -8.22 -10.82 -16.34
CA GLN A 162 -7.61 -10.66 -15.03
C GLN A 162 -7.44 -9.18 -14.68
N GLN A 163 -6.90 -8.39 -15.60
CA GLN A 163 -6.49 -7.01 -15.36
C GLN A 163 -7.68 -6.09 -15.04
N LEU A 164 -7.51 -5.23 -14.04
CA LEU A 164 -8.38 -4.07 -13.81
C LEU A 164 -7.95 -2.92 -14.72
N LEU A 165 -8.82 -2.51 -15.64
CA LEU A 165 -8.58 -1.37 -16.53
C LEU A 165 -9.04 -0.06 -15.90
N TYR A 166 -8.54 1.07 -16.42
CA TYR A 166 -8.92 2.40 -15.94
C TYR A 166 -9.58 3.21 -17.06
N MET A 167 -10.79 3.72 -16.80
CA MET A 167 -11.57 4.41 -17.83
C MET A 167 -10.84 5.66 -18.35
N ASP A 168 -10.12 6.38 -17.48
CA ASP A 168 -9.35 7.55 -17.87
C ASP A 168 -8.12 7.23 -18.73
N GLU A 169 -7.45 6.12 -18.47
CA GLU A 169 -6.30 5.65 -19.26
C GLU A 169 -6.73 5.10 -20.62
N GLU A 170 -7.89 4.45 -20.70
CA GLU A 170 -8.36 3.81 -21.94
C GLU A 170 -9.02 4.79 -22.93
N THR A 171 -9.81 5.75 -22.45
CA THR A 171 -10.54 6.69 -23.33
C THR A 171 -9.72 7.90 -23.75
N LEU A 172 -8.76 8.31 -22.92
CA LEU A 172 -7.98 9.55 -23.11
C LEU A 172 -8.83 10.80 -23.40
N PHE A 173 -10.09 10.83 -22.93
CA PHE A 173 -10.98 11.98 -23.17
C PHE A 173 -10.40 13.27 -22.60
N ASP A 174 -10.38 14.32 -23.42
CA ASP A 174 -10.08 15.71 -23.07
C ASP A 174 -9.02 15.83 -21.96
N TYR A 175 -7.83 15.26 -22.18
CA TYR A 175 -6.75 15.25 -21.19
C TYR A 175 -6.41 16.68 -20.72
N ASP A 176 -6.50 17.66 -21.64
CA ASP A 176 -6.30 19.09 -21.38
C ASP A 176 -7.35 19.70 -20.45
N GLN A 177 -8.55 19.11 -20.35
CA GLN A 177 -9.65 19.56 -19.49
C GLN A 177 -9.78 18.71 -18.21
N GLY A 178 -8.74 17.95 -17.87
CA GLY A 178 -8.64 17.20 -16.62
C GLY A 178 -9.09 15.74 -16.69
N GLY A 179 -9.35 15.21 -17.89
CA GLY A 179 -9.62 13.79 -18.13
C GLY A 179 -11.01 13.32 -17.70
N MET A 180 -11.22 12.01 -17.84
CA MET A 180 -12.43 11.30 -17.41
C MET A 180 -12.65 11.38 -15.88
N ASP A 181 -13.91 11.54 -15.47
CA ASP A 181 -14.37 11.43 -14.09
C ASP A 181 -15.74 10.76 -14.00
N PHE A 182 -16.22 10.53 -12.78
CA PHE A 182 -17.48 9.81 -12.52
C PHE A 182 -18.72 10.51 -13.11
N GLU A 183 -18.66 11.81 -13.40
CA GLU A 183 -19.79 12.56 -13.98
C GLU A 183 -19.96 12.23 -15.48
N ARG A 184 -18.85 11.89 -16.15
CA ARG A 184 -18.81 11.59 -17.59
C ARG A 184 -19.03 10.10 -17.92
N LEU A 185 -19.58 9.32 -16.99
CA LEU A 185 -19.86 7.88 -17.20
C LEU A 185 -20.73 7.57 -18.43
N ASN A 186 -21.61 8.50 -18.86
CA ASN A 186 -22.39 8.33 -20.09
C ASN A 186 -21.56 8.54 -21.37
N ASP A 187 -20.47 9.31 -21.31
CA ASP A 187 -19.55 9.49 -22.43
C ASP A 187 -18.76 8.20 -22.65
N PHE A 188 -18.32 7.57 -21.56
CA PHE A 188 -17.68 6.25 -21.60
C PHE A 188 -18.62 5.20 -22.23
N ASP A 189 -19.88 5.15 -21.81
CA ASP A 189 -20.85 4.21 -22.37
C ASP A 189 -21.03 4.39 -23.89
N ARG A 190 -21.02 5.63 -24.39
CA ARG A 190 -21.08 5.90 -25.83
C ARG A 190 -19.83 5.43 -26.56
N TRP A 191 -18.66 5.72 -26.00
CA TRP A 191 -17.37 5.34 -26.57
C TRP A 191 -17.16 3.83 -26.62
N VAL A 192 -17.60 3.08 -25.61
CA VAL A 192 -17.49 1.61 -25.61
C VAL A 192 -18.18 0.98 -26.81
N VAL A 193 -19.30 1.55 -27.27
CA VAL A 193 -20.09 1.02 -28.41
C VAL A 193 -19.54 1.49 -29.76
N GLU A 194 -18.54 2.37 -29.80
CA GLU A 194 -17.95 2.81 -31.05
C GLU A 194 -17.33 1.63 -31.82
N PRO A 195 -17.46 1.60 -33.17
CA PRO A 195 -16.93 0.51 -33.98
C PRO A 195 -15.45 0.25 -33.73
N GLY A 196 -15.12 -0.98 -33.35
CA GLY A 196 -13.72 -1.41 -33.08
C GLY A 196 -13.24 -1.18 -31.65
N THR A 197 -13.82 -0.23 -30.90
CA THR A 197 -13.42 0.07 -29.52
C THR A 197 -13.71 -1.08 -28.58
N LEU A 198 -14.92 -1.63 -28.61
CA LEU A 198 -15.28 -2.80 -27.80
C LEU A 198 -14.34 -3.98 -28.03
N SER A 199 -13.99 -4.24 -29.30
CA SER A 199 -13.08 -5.33 -29.65
C SER A 199 -11.63 -5.08 -29.22
N ARG A 200 -11.24 -3.83 -28.93
CA ARG A 200 -9.92 -3.51 -28.36
C ARG A 200 -9.83 -3.91 -26.90
N ILE A 201 -10.86 -3.62 -26.12
CA ILE A 201 -10.88 -3.86 -24.66
C ILE A 201 -11.37 -5.27 -24.30
N LEU A 202 -12.31 -5.80 -25.08
CA LEU A 202 -12.98 -7.07 -24.85
C LEU A 202 -13.28 -7.74 -26.21
N PRO A 203 -12.25 -8.28 -26.89
CA PRO A 203 -12.37 -8.94 -28.19
C PRO A 203 -13.24 -10.19 -28.15
N GLU A 204 -13.32 -10.85 -27.00
CA GLU A 204 -14.05 -12.10 -26.84
C GLU A 204 -15.57 -11.88 -26.96
N PRO A 205 -16.30 -12.73 -27.70
CA PRO A 205 -17.73 -12.56 -27.91
C PRO A 205 -18.54 -12.70 -26.62
N LYS A 206 -18.10 -13.50 -25.66
CA LYS A 206 -18.69 -13.60 -24.31
C LYS A 206 -17.58 -13.32 -23.29
N GLY A 207 -17.61 -12.14 -22.69
CA GLY A 207 -16.45 -11.62 -21.97
C GLY A 207 -16.81 -10.73 -20.79
N VAL A 208 -15.91 -10.66 -19.82
CA VAL A 208 -16.01 -9.84 -18.61
C VAL A 208 -14.68 -9.14 -18.35
N VAL A 209 -14.73 -7.83 -18.09
CA VAL A 209 -13.57 -7.03 -17.68
C VAL A 209 -13.98 -6.01 -16.62
N ALA A 210 -13.11 -5.78 -15.63
CA ALA A 210 -13.35 -4.77 -14.62
C ALA A 210 -12.72 -3.43 -15.03
N PHE A 211 -13.43 -2.36 -14.71
CA PHE A 211 -12.98 -0.99 -14.89
C PHE A 211 -13.04 -0.24 -13.57
N ARG A 212 -12.06 0.63 -13.32
CA ARG A 212 -12.17 1.72 -12.34
C ARG A 212 -12.20 3.04 -13.10
N VAL A 213 -12.92 4.05 -12.60
CA VAL A 213 -12.96 5.35 -13.29
C VAL A 213 -11.56 5.94 -13.43
N ARG A 214 -10.79 5.99 -12.34
CA ARG A 214 -9.41 6.48 -12.34
C ARG A 214 -8.45 5.67 -11.49
N ARG A 215 -7.18 5.62 -11.92
CA ARG A 215 -6.10 5.04 -11.12
C ARG A 215 -5.61 5.98 -10.02
N LYS A 216 -5.50 7.27 -10.36
CA LYS A 216 -4.99 8.33 -9.48
C LYS A 216 -6.09 9.34 -9.19
N ASP A 217 -5.99 9.94 -8.01
CA ASP A 217 -6.95 10.97 -7.62
C ASP A 217 -6.84 12.22 -8.52
N LYS A 218 -7.99 12.75 -8.96
CA LYS A 218 -8.07 14.04 -9.65
C LYS A 218 -7.73 15.15 -8.66
N LYS A 219 -6.82 16.05 -9.01
CA LYS A 219 -6.65 17.28 -8.24
C LYS A 219 -7.82 18.20 -8.55
N TYR A 220 -8.72 18.33 -7.59
CA TYR A 220 -9.75 19.37 -7.58
C TYR A 220 -9.18 20.65 -6.94
N ASP A 221 -9.90 21.76 -7.09
CA ASP A 221 -9.53 23.02 -6.42
C ASP A 221 -9.44 22.85 -4.91
N THR A 222 -8.63 23.67 -4.23
CA THR A 222 -8.51 23.57 -2.76
C THR A 222 -9.86 23.92 -2.11
N PRO A 223 -10.43 23.05 -1.26
CA PRO A 223 -11.70 23.32 -0.62
C PRO A 223 -11.56 24.49 0.35
N ARG A 224 -12.50 25.43 0.30
CA ARG A 224 -12.51 26.63 1.16
C ARG A 224 -13.25 26.38 2.47
N ASP A 225 -14.25 25.51 2.44
CA ASP A 225 -15.13 25.19 3.57
C ASP A 225 -15.24 23.67 3.82
N LEU A 226 -15.72 23.29 5.02
CA LEU A 226 -15.98 21.89 5.37
C LEU A 226 -16.92 21.21 4.37
N LEU A 227 -17.96 21.91 3.88
CA LEU A 227 -18.90 21.34 2.90
C LEU A 227 -18.23 20.99 1.57
N GLU A 228 -17.34 21.86 1.07
CA GLU A 228 -16.56 21.58 -0.14
C GLU A 228 -15.58 20.43 0.07
N MET A 229 -14.98 20.34 1.27
CA MET A 229 -14.11 19.22 1.64
C MET A 229 -14.89 17.89 1.63
N TRP A 230 -16.08 17.85 2.21
CA TRP A 230 -16.97 16.68 2.14
C TRP A 230 -17.35 16.33 0.70
N GLY A 231 -17.68 17.34 -0.11
CA GLY A 231 -17.96 17.17 -1.54
C GLY A 231 -16.77 16.56 -2.29
N GLN A 232 -15.54 16.97 -1.98
CA GLN A 232 -14.34 16.39 -2.59
C GLN A 232 -14.09 14.95 -2.18
N ILE A 233 -14.27 14.62 -0.89
CA ILE A 233 -14.17 13.23 -0.42
C ILE A 233 -15.13 12.34 -1.22
N TYR A 234 -16.37 12.78 -1.39
CA TYR A 234 -17.36 12.06 -2.21
C TYR A 234 -16.89 11.90 -3.66
N LYS A 235 -16.39 12.97 -4.30
CA LYS A 235 -15.85 12.91 -5.67
C LYS A 235 -14.68 11.92 -5.79
N HIS A 236 -13.78 11.89 -4.81
CA HIS A 236 -12.68 10.94 -4.77
C HIS A 236 -13.16 9.49 -4.62
N MET A 237 -14.16 9.25 -3.76
CA MET A 237 -14.77 7.93 -3.61
C MET A 237 -15.44 7.47 -4.91
N ALA A 238 -16.22 8.35 -5.56
CA ALA A 238 -16.88 8.03 -6.82
C ALA A 238 -15.89 7.74 -7.96
N ASN A 239 -14.76 8.45 -8.03
CA ASN A 239 -13.70 8.15 -9.00
C ASN A 239 -12.95 6.82 -8.75
N ARG A 240 -13.04 6.28 -7.54
CA ARG A 240 -12.44 4.99 -7.19
C ARG A 240 -13.42 3.83 -7.32
N GLN A 241 -14.69 4.12 -7.61
CA GLN A 241 -15.70 3.10 -7.82
C GLN A 241 -15.32 2.22 -9.02
N THR A 242 -15.55 0.92 -8.85
CA THR A 242 -15.31 -0.09 -9.88
C THR A 242 -16.61 -0.54 -10.52
N TYR A 243 -16.53 -0.85 -11.81
CA TYR A 243 -17.62 -1.29 -12.66
C TYR A 243 -17.20 -2.55 -13.38
N LEU A 244 -18.16 -3.45 -13.61
CA LEU A 244 -17.97 -4.62 -14.46
C LEU A 244 -18.56 -4.33 -15.83
N LEU A 245 -17.76 -4.45 -16.88
CA LEU A 245 -18.23 -4.41 -18.27
C LEU A 245 -18.37 -5.85 -18.76
N ILE A 246 -19.57 -6.20 -19.21
CA ILE A 246 -19.89 -7.54 -19.70
C ILE A 246 -20.34 -7.45 -21.15
N ARG A 247 -19.76 -8.29 -22.00
CA ARG A 247 -20.15 -8.48 -23.39
C ARG A 247 -20.74 -9.87 -23.57
N ASN A 248 -21.87 -9.92 -24.28
CA ASN A 248 -22.50 -11.16 -24.72
C ASN A 248 -23.02 -10.99 -26.16
N GLY A 249 -22.15 -11.31 -27.10
CA GLY A 249 -22.32 -11.05 -28.53
C GLY A 249 -22.26 -9.55 -28.81
N GLU A 250 -23.40 -9.02 -29.24
CA GLU A 250 -23.64 -7.59 -29.46
C GLU A 250 -24.22 -6.88 -28.22
N ASN A 251 -24.64 -7.64 -27.20
CA ASN A 251 -25.14 -7.06 -25.96
C ASN A 251 -23.97 -6.61 -25.09
N VAL A 252 -24.06 -5.39 -24.57
CA VAL A 252 -23.06 -4.82 -23.66
C VAL A 252 -23.76 -4.29 -22.43
N TYR A 253 -23.28 -4.70 -21.27
CA TYR A 253 -23.81 -4.31 -19.97
C TYR A 253 -22.71 -3.72 -19.11
N ARG A 254 -23.06 -2.69 -18.34
CA ARG A 254 -22.22 -2.16 -17.27
C ARG A 254 -22.92 -2.36 -15.96
N ILE A 255 -22.23 -3.01 -15.02
CA ILE A 255 -22.75 -3.30 -13.69
C ILE A 255 -21.93 -2.50 -12.68
N ALA A 256 -22.62 -1.68 -11.89
CA ALA A 256 -22.05 -1.04 -10.72
C ALA A 256 -22.39 -1.87 -9.48
N THR A 257 -21.43 -2.08 -8.59
CA THR A 257 -21.63 -2.77 -7.31
C THR A 257 -20.82 -2.09 -6.21
N GLU A 258 -21.13 -2.42 -4.95
CA GLU A 258 -20.38 -1.95 -3.78
C GLU A 258 -19.03 -2.68 -3.61
N ILE A 259 -18.82 -3.79 -4.31
CA ILE A 259 -17.55 -4.53 -4.26
C ILE A 259 -16.46 -3.80 -5.04
N ASP A 260 -15.29 -3.70 -4.41
CA ASP A 260 -14.07 -3.27 -5.07
C ASP A 260 -13.35 -4.45 -5.74
N PHE A 261 -13.17 -4.35 -7.06
CA PHE A 261 -12.43 -5.31 -7.89
C PHE A 261 -10.91 -5.07 -7.91
N SER A 262 -10.37 -4.20 -7.04
CA SER A 262 -8.91 -3.98 -6.92
C SER A 262 -8.20 -5.12 -6.21
N PRO A 263 -6.97 -5.50 -6.62
CA PRO A 263 -6.21 -4.95 -7.75
C PRO A 263 -6.61 -5.54 -9.11
N ARG A 264 -7.29 -6.68 -9.13
CA ARG A 264 -7.58 -7.49 -10.33
C ARG A 264 -8.80 -8.39 -10.08
N LEU A 265 -9.44 -8.90 -11.13
CA LEU A 265 -10.60 -9.80 -10.99
C LEU A 265 -10.23 -11.22 -10.56
N VAL A 266 -9.09 -11.72 -11.05
CA VAL A 266 -8.63 -13.10 -10.81
C VAL A 266 -7.22 -13.04 -10.20
N PRO A 267 -6.94 -13.72 -9.06
CA PRO A 267 -5.62 -13.67 -8.43
C PRO A 267 -4.55 -14.22 -9.36
N PHE A 268 -3.30 -13.75 -9.29
CA PHE A 268 -2.19 -14.45 -9.97
C PHE A 268 -2.07 -15.89 -9.48
N GLN A 269 -1.48 -16.75 -10.31
CA GLN A 269 -1.25 -18.16 -9.96
C GLN A 269 -0.49 -18.33 -8.62
N ASP A 270 0.38 -17.38 -8.29
CA ASP A 270 1.19 -17.38 -7.07
C ASP A 270 0.86 -16.23 -6.09
N GLU A 271 -0.24 -15.49 -6.33
CA GLU A 271 -0.65 -14.41 -5.43
C GLU A 271 -1.25 -14.94 -4.13
N ILE A 272 -1.87 -16.12 -4.16
CA ILE A 272 -2.38 -16.81 -2.97
C ILE A 272 -1.41 -17.94 -2.64
N GLY A 273 -0.67 -17.82 -1.54
CA GLY A 273 0.31 -18.81 -1.11
C GLY A 273 1.60 -18.17 -0.56
N GLU A 274 2.74 -18.80 -0.85
CA GLU A 274 4.04 -18.50 -0.24
C GLU A 274 4.48 -17.03 -0.42
N LYS A 275 4.15 -16.40 -1.56
CA LYS A 275 4.47 -14.98 -1.78
C LYS A 275 3.85 -14.04 -0.77
N GLN A 276 2.72 -14.41 -0.17
CA GLN A 276 2.11 -13.59 0.88
C GLN A 276 2.89 -13.61 2.18
N PHE A 277 3.75 -14.62 2.41
CA PHE A 277 4.60 -14.75 3.58
C PHE A 277 6.00 -14.17 3.37
N LEU A 278 6.23 -13.43 2.28
CA LEU A 278 7.47 -12.73 2.03
C LEU A 278 7.46 -11.33 2.65
N LYS A 279 8.52 -11.01 3.39
CA LYS A 279 8.78 -9.68 3.95
C LYS A 279 9.88 -8.98 3.17
N PHE A 280 9.54 -7.86 2.56
CA PHE A 280 10.49 -7.01 1.85
C PHE A 280 11.05 -5.93 2.78
N SER A 281 12.37 -5.72 2.74
CA SER A 281 13.01 -4.64 3.48
C SER A 281 12.65 -3.29 2.86
N ARG A 282 12.11 -2.36 3.66
CA ARG A 282 11.77 -1.00 3.20
C ARG A 282 13.00 -0.16 2.86
N PHE A 283 14.14 -0.45 3.47
CA PHE A 283 15.35 0.37 3.37
C PHE A 283 16.39 -0.21 2.42
N ASN A 284 16.33 -1.51 2.15
CA ASN A 284 17.29 -2.17 1.27
C ASN A 284 16.56 -3.07 0.27
N ARG A 285 16.33 -2.54 -0.93
CA ARG A 285 15.69 -3.27 -2.04
C ARG A 285 16.55 -4.40 -2.61
N GLU A 286 17.85 -4.42 -2.33
CA GLU A 286 18.78 -5.46 -2.77
C GLU A 286 18.82 -6.66 -1.81
N LYS A 287 18.25 -6.53 -0.61
CA LYS A 287 18.17 -7.63 0.35
C LYS A 287 17.09 -8.62 -0.11
N GLU A 288 17.46 -9.90 -0.16
CA GLU A 288 16.50 -10.97 -0.46
C GLU A 288 15.31 -10.94 0.52
N PRO A 289 14.09 -11.20 0.03
CA PRO A 289 12.90 -11.20 0.88
C PRO A 289 12.99 -12.31 1.92
N GLU A 290 12.64 -11.97 3.17
CA GLU A 290 12.63 -12.92 4.28
C GLU A 290 11.31 -13.69 4.28
N VAL A 291 11.39 -15.03 4.34
CA VAL A 291 10.22 -15.89 4.49
C VAL A 291 9.78 -15.90 5.95
N ILE A 292 8.50 -15.60 6.19
CA ILE A 292 7.91 -15.57 7.52
C ILE A 292 7.45 -16.97 7.89
N THR A 293 8.04 -17.53 8.94
CA THR A 293 7.67 -18.83 9.51
C THR A 293 6.62 -18.67 10.63
N PRO A 294 5.95 -19.76 11.04
CA PRO A 294 4.98 -19.73 12.15
C PRO A 294 5.53 -19.18 13.47
N ASP A 295 6.84 -19.29 13.70
CA ASP A 295 7.50 -18.79 14.91
C ASP A 295 7.70 -17.26 14.91
N SER A 296 7.43 -16.59 13.79
CA SER A 296 7.58 -15.15 13.67
C SER A 296 6.38 -14.41 14.27
N VAL A 297 6.66 -13.32 14.98
CA VAL A 297 5.65 -12.38 15.53
C VAL A 297 4.72 -11.81 14.44
N TYR A 298 5.18 -11.74 13.19
CA TYR A 298 4.39 -11.23 12.07
C TYR A 298 3.53 -12.28 11.36
N PHE A 299 3.57 -13.55 11.79
CA PHE A 299 2.88 -14.63 11.10
C PHE A 299 1.36 -14.39 11.04
N ASP A 300 0.75 -14.03 12.17
CA ASP A 300 -0.69 -13.78 12.28
C ASP A 300 -1.16 -12.65 11.36
N ASP A 301 -0.36 -11.58 11.21
CA ASP A 301 -0.67 -10.46 10.32
C ASP A 301 -0.71 -10.93 8.85
N HIS A 302 0.20 -11.82 8.46
CA HIS A 302 0.28 -12.36 7.11
C HIS A 302 -0.83 -13.37 6.82
N VAL A 303 -1.22 -14.20 7.80
CA VAL A 303 -2.41 -15.06 7.72
C VAL A 303 -3.66 -14.21 7.54
N ALA A 304 -3.85 -13.18 8.37
CA ALA A 304 -4.99 -12.29 8.26
C ALA A 304 -5.04 -11.54 6.92
N LYS A 305 -3.88 -11.17 6.35
CA LYS A 305 -3.79 -10.58 5.01
C LYS A 305 -4.21 -11.56 3.93
N MET A 306 -3.73 -12.81 3.99
CA MET A 306 -4.09 -13.86 3.04
C MET A 306 -5.60 -14.16 3.10
N ASP A 307 -6.17 -14.29 4.29
CA ASP A 307 -7.61 -14.51 4.49
C ASP A 307 -8.45 -13.38 3.89
N ARG A 308 -8.01 -12.12 4.03
CA ARG A 308 -8.69 -10.97 3.39
C ARG A 308 -8.68 -11.07 1.87
N LEU A 309 -7.56 -11.47 1.27
CA LEU A 309 -7.47 -11.66 -0.18
C LEU A 309 -8.37 -12.81 -0.66
N ILE A 310 -8.35 -13.95 0.02
CA ILE A 310 -9.22 -15.10 -0.30
C ILE A 310 -10.69 -14.68 -0.20
N LYS A 311 -11.08 -14.00 0.88
CA LYS A 311 -12.44 -13.48 1.05
C LYS A 311 -12.84 -12.54 -0.10
N GLN A 312 -11.95 -11.65 -0.52
CA GLN A 312 -12.21 -10.71 -1.60
C GLN A 312 -12.47 -11.43 -2.93
N TYR A 313 -11.58 -12.34 -3.34
CA TYR A 313 -11.76 -13.08 -4.59
C TYR A 313 -12.99 -14.00 -4.53
N ASN A 314 -13.26 -14.64 -3.39
CA ASN A 314 -14.47 -15.45 -3.20
C ASN A 314 -15.75 -14.62 -3.38
N ARG A 315 -15.76 -13.35 -2.91
CA ARG A 315 -16.89 -12.45 -3.15
C ARG A 315 -17.09 -12.17 -4.64
N ILE A 316 -16.00 -11.95 -5.39
CA ILE A 316 -16.07 -11.78 -6.85
C ILE A 316 -16.67 -13.04 -7.50
N PHE A 317 -16.25 -14.24 -7.09
CA PHE A 317 -16.84 -15.49 -7.59
C PHE A 317 -18.33 -15.62 -7.27
N ILE A 318 -18.74 -15.32 -6.03
CA ILE A 318 -20.16 -15.35 -5.61
C ILE A 318 -20.99 -14.35 -6.43
N PHE A 319 -20.43 -13.17 -6.70
CA PHE A 319 -21.07 -12.16 -7.54
C PHE A 319 -21.30 -12.64 -8.96
N ILE A 320 -20.26 -13.18 -9.62
CA ILE A 320 -20.36 -13.69 -11.00
C ILE A 320 -21.30 -14.90 -11.06
N GLN A 321 -21.26 -15.82 -10.08
CA GLN A 321 -22.20 -16.94 -10.01
C GLN A 321 -23.64 -16.43 -9.94
N GLY A 322 -23.90 -15.48 -9.05
CA GLY A 322 -25.24 -14.92 -8.94
C GLY A 322 -25.70 -14.24 -10.24
N LEU A 323 -24.80 -13.56 -10.97
CA LEU A 323 -25.11 -12.99 -12.29
C LEU A 323 -25.52 -14.07 -13.30
N LEU A 324 -24.82 -15.20 -13.32
CA LEU A 324 -25.15 -16.34 -14.17
C LEU A 324 -26.50 -16.96 -13.82
N ASP A 325 -26.85 -17.05 -12.53
CA ASP A 325 -28.06 -17.76 -12.10
C ASP A 325 -29.33 -16.91 -12.19
N ARG A 326 -29.25 -15.60 -11.91
CA ARG A 326 -30.44 -14.73 -11.77
C ARG A 326 -30.68 -13.79 -12.95
N THR A 327 -29.66 -13.45 -13.72
CA THR A 327 -29.76 -12.42 -14.77
C THR A 327 -29.67 -13.01 -16.17
N SER A 328 -30.30 -12.36 -17.14
CA SER A 328 -30.21 -12.74 -18.55
C SER A 328 -28.93 -12.26 -19.23
N VAL A 329 -27.98 -11.66 -18.50
CA VAL A 329 -26.78 -11.01 -19.06
C VAL A 329 -25.93 -11.98 -19.88
N PHE A 330 -25.81 -13.25 -19.42
CA PHE A 330 -25.06 -14.30 -20.10
C PHE A 330 -25.92 -15.29 -20.89
N HIS A 331 -27.23 -15.04 -21.02
CA HIS A 331 -28.10 -15.93 -21.78
C HIS A 331 -27.82 -15.84 -23.29
N PRO A 332 -27.80 -16.97 -24.03
CA PRO A 332 -27.98 -18.34 -23.56
C PRO A 332 -26.68 -18.95 -22.97
N HIS A 333 -26.82 -19.75 -21.92
CA HIS A 333 -25.75 -20.57 -21.35
C HIS A 333 -26.34 -21.86 -20.73
N PRO A 334 -25.55 -22.93 -20.53
CA PRO A 334 -26.05 -24.24 -20.08
C PRO A 334 -26.32 -24.36 -18.57
N GLY A 335 -26.40 -23.24 -17.82
CA GLY A 335 -26.46 -23.25 -16.36
C GLY A 335 -25.11 -23.56 -15.73
N ILE A 336 -24.20 -22.58 -15.75
CA ILE A 336 -22.80 -22.75 -15.36
C ILE A 336 -22.68 -22.62 -13.83
N ARG A 337 -22.01 -23.58 -13.18
CA ARG A 337 -21.70 -23.54 -11.75
C ARG A 337 -20.21 -23.34 -11.52
N LEU A 338 -19.84 -22.16 -11.04
CA LEU A 338 -18.47 -21.75 -10.75
C LEU A 338 -17.85 -22.45 -9.52
N PHE A 339 -18.59 -23.29 -8.79
CA PHE A 339 -18.06 -24.06 -7.66
C PHE A 339 -17.66 -25.48 -8.04
N GLU A 340 -18.07 -25.97 -9.22
CA GLU A 340 -17.75 -27.30 -9.72
C GLU A 340 -16.53 -27.20 -10.66
N PRO A 341 -15.34 -27.71 -10.27
CA PRO A 341 -14.11 -27.51 -11.05
C PRO A 341 -14.23 -27.94 -12.52
N GLY A 342 -14.90 -29.07 -12.77
CA GLY A 342 -15.10 -29.57 -14.13
C GLY A 342 -15.97 -28.69 -15.01
N GLN A 343 -16.90 -27.90 -14.43
CA GLN A 343 -17.71 -26.96 -15.20
C GLN A 343 -16.96 -25.65 -15.48
N ILE A 344 -16.17 -25.18 -14.52
CA ILE A 344 -15.33 -23.98 -14.69
C ILE A 344 -14.40 -24.15 -15.88
N ASP A 345 -13.67 -25.27 -15.93
CA ASP A 345 -12.66 -25.50 -16.98
C ASP A 345 -13.26 -25.60 -18.40
N LEU A 346 -14.54 -26.01 -18.50
CA LEU A 346 -15.26 -26.13 -19.76
C LEU A 346 -15.87 -24.80 -20.21
N TRP A 347 -16.48 -24.06 -19.30
CA TRP A 347 -17.36 -22.92 -19.63
C TRP A 347 -16.76 -21.56 -19.31
N VAL A 348 -15.65 -21.51 -18.57
CA VAL A 348 -15.01 -20.27 -18.15
C VAL A 348 -13.54 -20.27 -18.56
N ARG A 349 -13.12 -19.20 -19.21
CA ARG A 349 -11.72 -19.00 -19.60
C ARG A 349 -11.15 -17.77 -18.91
N CYS A 350 -10.24 -17.97 -17.98
CA CYS A 350 -9.51 -16.87 -17.35
C CYS A 350 -8.38 -16.41 -18.28
N ILE A 351 -8.43 -15.15 -18.70
CA ILE A 351 -7.40 -14.51 -19.51
C ILE A 351 -6.42 -13.80 -18.58
N ARG A 352 -5.18 -14.28 -18.56
CA ARG A 352 -4.10 -13.82 -17.67
C ARG A 352 -3.28 -12.68 -18.29
N ASP A 353 -3.96 -11.60 -18.65
CA ASP A 353 -3.35 -10.48 -19.38
C ASP A 353 -2.45 -9.58 -18.51
N GLU A 354 -2.58 -9.64 -17.18
CA GLU A 354 -1.70 -8.93 -16.26
C GLU A 354 -0.46 -9.74 -15.85
N GLU A 355 -0.46 -11.06 -16.09
CA GLU A 355 0.72 -11.89 -15.90
C GLU A 355 1.73 -11.60 -17.02
N ILE A 356 3.02 -11.47 -16.68
CA ILE A 356 4.09 -11.30 -17.67
C ILE A 356 4.25 -12.63 -18.41
N ALA A 357 3.36 -12.88 -19.36
CA ALA A 357 3.38 -14.03 -20.24
C ALA A 357 4.11 -13.64 -21.54
N LEU A 358 5.40 -13.30 -21.43
CA LEU A 358 6.28 -13.69 -22.52
C LEU A 358 6.29 -15.23 -22.47
N PRO A 359 5.90 -15.93 -23.55
CA PRO A 359 5.93 -17.39 -23.55
C PRO A 359 7.32 -17.86 -23.09
N ASN A 360 7.32 -18.81 -22.15
CA ASN A 360 8.50 -19.36 -21.47
C ASN A 360 9.43 -20.18 -22.40
N GLU A 361 9.64 -19.71 -23.63
CA GLU A 361 10.77 -20.08 -24.49
C GLU A 361 11.79 -18.94 -24.60
N THR A 362 11.56 -17.82 -23.91
CA THR A 362 12.49 -16.70 -23.92
C THR A 362 13.65 -17.01 -22.97
N ILE A 363 14.78 -17.43 -23.55
CA ILE A 363 16.12 -17.42 -22.95
C ILE A 363 16.27 -16.33 -21.88
N SER A 364 16.84 -16.66 -20.71
CA SER A 364 17.10 -15.66 -19.67
C SER A 364 17.91 -14.49 -20.23
N TRP A 365 17.79 -13.30 -19.63
CA TRP A 365 18.59 -12.15 -20.06
C TRP A 365 20.08 -12.49 -20.08
N GLU A 366 20.58 -13.25 -19.11
CA GLU A 366 21.98 -13.68 -19.11
C GLU A 366 22.28 -14.62 -20.29
N ALA A 367 21.38 -15.56 -20.59
CA ALA A 367 21.53 -16.47 -21.72
C ALA A 367 21.48 -15.74 -23.08
N TYR A 368 20.59 -14.76 -23.24
CA TYR A 368 20.50 -13.91 -24.42
C TYR A 368 21.73 -13.03 -24.60
N ARG A 369 22.17 -12.35 -23.53
CA ARG A 369 23.41 -11.57 -23.50
C ARG A 369 24.60 -12.43 -23.89
N ASP A 370 24.72 -13.64 -23.33
CA ASP A 370 25.83 -14.54 -23.61
C ASP A 370 25.78 -15.07 -25.05
N GLN A 371 24.60 -15.30 -25.61
CA GLN A 371 24.41 -15.65 -27.02
C GLN A 371 24.87 -14.51 -27.94
N LEU A 372 24.48 -13.26 -27.66
CA LEU A 372 24.91 -12.10 -28.43
C LEU A 372 26.43 -11.87 -28.31
N ASN A 373 26.99 -11.98 -27.11
CA ASN A 373 28.44 -11.86 -26.87
C ASN A 373 29.27 -12.88 -27.66
N LYS A 374 28.74 -14.08 -27.94
CA LYS A 374 29.39 -15.08 -28.82
C LYS A 374 29.49 -14.60 -30.28
N THR A 375 28.54 -13.78 -30.74
CA THR A 375 28.48 -13.30 -32.13
C THR A 375 29.38 -12.09 -32.41
N VAL A 376 29.83 -11.37 -31.38
CA VAL A 376 30.72 -10.22 -31.52
C VAL A 376 32.10 -10.66 -32.03
N ARG A 377 32.53 -10.03 -33.13
CA ARG A 377 33.84 -10.23 -33.78
C ARG A 377 34.51 -8.88 -34.04
N LYS A 378 35.81 -8.92 -34.33
CA LYS A 378 36.55 -7.76 -34.83
C LYS A 378 35.88 -7.24 -36.12
N GLY A 379 35.67 -5.92 -36.20
CA GLY A 379 34.98 -5.23 -37.30
C GLY A 379 33.48 -5.02 -37.12
N ASN A 380 32.86 -5.58 -36.07
CA ASN A 380 31.46 -5.29 -35.77
C ASN A 380 31.33 -3.88 -35.19
N TRP A 381 30.23 -3.21 -35.51
CA TRP A 381 29.83 -1.96 -34.86
C TRP A 381 28.93 -2.26 -33.66
N VAL A 382 29.27 -1.68 -32.51
CA VAL A 382 28.53 -1.87 -31.26
C VAL A 382 28.16 -0.50 -30.69
N TRP A 383 26.95 -0.43 -30.14
CA TRP A 383 26.48 0.73 -29.41
C TRP A 383 26.98 0.65 -27.97
N SER A 384 27.81 1.60 -27.55
CA SER A 384 28.36 1.65 -26.19
C SER A 384 27.80 2.86 -25.44
N LEU A 385 27.10 2.59 -24.34
CA LEU A 385 26.87 3.56 -23.28
C LEU A 385 28.10 3.56 -22.37
N TRP A 386 28.69 4.74 -22.17
CA TRP A 386 29.83 4.89 -21.28
C TRP A 386 29.31 5.20 -19.89
N TYR A 387 29.79 4.47 -18.89
CA TYR A 387 29.59 4.86 -17.50
C TYR A 387 30.96 5.19 -16.91
N PRO A 388 31.06 6.19 -16.03
CA PRO A 388 32.29 6.42 -15.31
C PRO A 388 32.50 5.22 -14.41
N ASP A 389 33.61 4.50 -14.60
CA ASP A 389 33.99 3.42 -13.69
C ASP A 389 34.23 4.09 -12.34
N SER A 390 33.34 3.85 -11.37
CA SER A 390 33.39 4.48 -10.05
C SER A 390 34.44 3.84 -9.13
N TYR A 391 35.48 3.22 -9.71
CA TYR A 391 36.69 2.85 -9.00
C TYR A 391 37.59 4.07 -8.81
N GLY A 392 37.10 5.04 -8.05
CA GLY A 392 37.96 6.04 -7.43
C GLY A 392 38.78 5.34 -6.34
N GLU A 393 40.08 5.17 -6.57
CA GLU A 393 40.99 4.85 -5.48
C GLU A 393 40.92 5.98 -4.44
N TYR A 394 40.57 5.61 -3.20
CA TYR A 394 40.55 6.50 -2.05
C TYR A 394 41.97 6.99 -1.73
N ARG A 395 42.41 8.06 -2.38
CA ARG A 395 43.55 8.87 -1.92
C ARG A 395 43.07 10.26 -1.55
N HIS A 396 42.89 10.44 -0.24
CA HIS A 396 42.81 11.70 0.50
C HIS A 396 41.93 12.82 -0.09
N GLY A 397 40.66 12.83 0.35
CA GLY A 397 40.04 14.04 0.89
C GLY A 397 39.57 15.14 -0.07
N TYR A 398 39.86 15.08 -1.37
CA TYR A 398 39.36 16.07 -2.33
C TYR A 398 38.84 15.41 -3.61
N LYS A 399 37.53 15.58 -3.88
CA LYS A 399 36.87 15.24 -5.14
C LYS A 399 37.38 16.19 -6.24
N HIS A 400 38.50 15.87 -6.87
CA HIS A 400 38.83 16.44 -8.17
C HIS A 400 38.17 15.56 -9.25
N PHE A 401 36.92 15.88 -9.59
CA PHE A 401 36.36 15.41 -10.85
C PHE A 401 36.90 16.34 -11.95
N ASN A 402 37.69 15.80 -12.87
CA ASN A 402 38.01 16.54 -14.10
C ASN A 402 36.69 16.74 -14.85
N VAL A 403 36.20 17.99 -14.90
CA VAL A 403 34.92 18.37 -15.52
C VAL A 403 34.86 17.96 -17.01
N LEU A 404 36.01 17.78 -17.66
CA LEU A 404 36.13 17.27 -19.03
C LEU A 404 35.80 15.78 -19.19
N GLU A 405 35.87 14.97 -18.12
CA GLU A 405 35.50 13.54 -18.18
C GLU A 405 33.98 13.36 -18.18
N GLN A 406 33.21 14.27 -17.57
CA GLN A 406 31.74 14.14 -17.52
C GLN A 406 31.05 14.48 -18.85
N GLU A 407 31.60 15.41 -19.65
CA GLU A 407 31.00 15.76 -20.95
C GLU A 407 31.09 14.63 -21.99
N VAL A 408 32.05 13.71 -21.84
CA VAL A 408 32.27 12.59 -22.75
C VAL A 408 31.44 11.37 -22.37
N VAL A 409 31.15 11.18 -21.08
CA VAL A 409 30.59 9.95 -20.51
C VAL A 409 29.06 9.90 -20.57
N GLY A 410 28.37 10.96 -20.97
CA GLY A 410 26.90 10.96 -21.09
C GLY A 410 26.33 10.56 -22.45
N ARG A 411 27.16 10.32 -23.48
CA ARG A 411 26.66 10.12 -24.85
C ARG A 411 26.93 8.71 -25.35
N PRO A 412 25.88 7.97 -25.80
CA PRO A 412 26.10 6.73 -26.52
C PRO A 412 26.96 7.00 -27.77
N ARG A 413 27.91 6.11 -28.05
CA ARG A 413 28.66 6.14 -29.31
C ARG A 413 28.60 4.79 -30.01
N PHE A 414 28.53 4.84 -31.35
CA PHE A 414 28.86 3.71 -32.20
C PHE A 414 30.38 3.53 -32.22
N CYS A 415 30.84 2.32 -31.88
CA CYS A 415 32.27 1.99 -31.87
C CYS A 415 32.53 0.72 -32.68
N GLU A 416 33.60 0.73 -33.47
CA GLU A 416 34.06 -0.47 -34.18
C GLU A 416 34.92 -1.34 -33.25
N VAL A 417 34.61 -2.63 -33.19
CA VAL A 417 35.36 -3.59 -32.38
C VAL A 417 36.72 -3.90 -33.02
N VAL A 418 37.81 -3.47 -32.40
CA VAL A 418 39.20 -3.65 -32.87
C VAL A 418 39.82 -4.96 -32.35
N SER A 419 39.46 -5.41 -31.14
CA SER A 419 39.84 -6.76 -30.69
C SER A 419 38.87 -7.30 -29.63
N VAL A 420 38.76 -8.63 -29.58
CA VAL A 420 37.89 -9.35 -28.64
C VAL A 420 38.76 -10.35 -27.88
N LYS A 421 38.79 -10.24 -26.54
CA LYS A 421 39.36 -11.26 -25.66
C LYS A 421 38.24 -11.92 -24.86
N ARG A 422 38.16 -13.24 -24.92
CA ARG A 422 37.17 -14.05 -24.21
C ARG A 422 37.89 -14.75 -23.07
N ASP A 423 37.77 -14.24 -21.86
CA ASP A 423 38.35 -14.85 -20.66
C ASP A 423 37.28 -14.94 -19.57
N ARG A 424 37.31 -16.04 -18.82
CA ARG A 424 36.42 -16.43 -17.71
C ARG A 424 35.28 -15.45 -17.38
N SER A 425 34.09 -15.76 -17.91
CA SER A 425 32.79 -15.07 -17.70
C SER A 425 32.62 -13.69 -18.35
N GLN A 426 33.62 -13.13 -19.03
CA GLN A 426 33.55 -11.78 -19.59
C GLN A 426 34.15 -11.69 -21.00
N VAL A 427 33.53 -10.88 -21.85
CA VAL A 427 34.11 -10.49 -23.14
C VAL A 427 34.70 -9.09 -22.99
N LYS A 428 35.99 -8.94 -23.27
CA LYS A 428 36.68 -7.65 -23.32
C LYS A 428 36.82 -7.21 -24.77
N ILE A 429 36.32 -6.01 -25.05
CA ILE A 429 36.32 -5.41 -26.38
C ILE A 429 37.25 -4.19 -26.34
N ARG A 430 38.07 -4.01 -27.38
CA ARG A 430 38.90 -2.81 -27.60
C ARG A 430 38.41 -2.09 -28.85
N TRP A 431 38.45 -0.76 -28.89
CA TRP A 431 38.17 0.05 -30.08
C TRP A 431 39.10 1.26 -30.18
N GLU A 432 39.25 1.82 -31.38
CA GLU A 432 40.01 3.05 -31.63
C GLU A 432 39.08 4.26 -31.51
N THR A 433 39.61 5.37 -30.97
CA THR A 433 38.91 6.65 -30.93
C THR A 433 39.79 7.72 -31.55
N ASP A 434 39.14 8.63 -32.26
CA ASP A 434 39.69 9.65 -33.15
C ASP A 434 40.04 10.97 -32.42
N ARG A 435 40.12 10.98 -31.08
CA ARG A 435 40.47 12.18 -30.31
C ARG A 435 41.79 12.08 -29.56
N TRP A 436 42.61 13.11 -29.77
CA TRP A 436 43.76 13.46 -28.94
C TRP A 436 43.29 13.72 -27.50
N GLY A 437 43.66 12.85 -26.57
CA GLY A 437 43.53 13.08 -25.15
C GLY A 437 44.92 13.13 -24.53
N TYR A 438 45.19 14.12 -23.68
CA TYR A 438 46.36 14.11 -22.82
C TYR A 438 46.10 13.11 -21.69
N GLY A 439 46.69 11.92 -21.79
CA GLY A 439 46.73 10.97 -20.69
C GLY A 439 47.96 11.22 -19.84
N TYR A 440 47.77 11.64 -18.58
CA TYR A 440 48.85 11.60 -17.60
C TYR A 440 49.08 10.16 -17.16
N TRP A 441 50.25 9.62 -17.49
CA TRP A 441 50.81 8.46 -16.79
C TRP A 441 51.95 9.00 -15.92
N ASP A 442 51.77 8.95 -14.60
CA ASP A 442 52.89 9.09 -13.68
C ASP A 442 53.86 7.94 -13.93
N LEU A 443 55.10 8.28 -14.35
CA LEU A 443 56.37 7.68 -13.95
C LEU A 443 57.51 8.34 -14.77
N ASP A 444 58.17 9.30 -14.11
CA ASP A 444 59.58 9.73 -14.27
C ASP A 444 60.19 9.77 -15.69
N GLU A 445 59.98 10.87 -16.43
CA GLU A 445 60.99 11.60 -17.23
C GLU A 445 60.28 12.65 -18.13
N TRP A 446 60.63 13.92 -17.94
CA TRP A 446 60.03 15.06 -18.65
C TRP A 446 60.67 15.22 -20.04
N GLN A 447 59.96 14.84 -21.12
CA GLN A 447 60.33 15.18 -22.50
C GLN A 447 59.10 15.73 -23.24
N PRO A 448 59.13 16.98 -23.76
CA PRO A 448 58.00 17.55 -24.50
C PRO A 448 58.00 17.03 -25.94
N GLY A 449 57.22 15.99 -26.19
CA GLY A 449 56.93 15.47 -27.53
C GLY A 449 55.44 15.13 -27.66
N GLY A 450 54.75 15.69 -28.64
CA GLY A 450 53.35 15.37 -28.90
C GLY A 450 53.20 13.94 -29.42
N TYR A 451 52.64 13.04 -28.62
CA TYR A 451 52.33 11.68 -29.03
C TYR A 451 50.84 11.52 -29.38
N ARG A 452 50.56 10.80 -30.46
CA ARG A 452 49.23 10.19 -30.70
C ARG A 452 48.94 9.24 -29.54
N CYS A 453 48.13 9.68 -28.59
CA CYS A 453 47.66 8.80 -27.52
C CYS A 453 46.63 7.84 -28.12
N LEU A 454 47.04 6.58 -28.33
CA LEU A 454 46.12 5.44 -28.44
C LEU A 454 45.47 5.26 -27.06
N ASN A 455 44.35 5.94 -26.83
CA ASN A 455 43.58 5.75 -25.61
C ASN A 455 42.90 4.38 -25.67
N VAL A 456 43.56 3.38 -25.09
CA VAL A 456 43.09 1.99 -25.00
C VAL A 456 42.22 1.84 -23.75
N TRP A 457 40.90 1.88 -23.92
CA TRP A 457 39.96 1.55 -22.85
C TRP A 457 39.50 0.09 -23.00
N SER A 458 39.52 -0.67 -21.90
CA SER A 458 39.02 -2.04 -21.86
C SER A 458 37.76 -2.11 -21.00
N VAL A 459 36.60 -2.30 -21.61
CA VAL A 459 35.38 -2.60 -20.85
C VAL A 459 35.30 -4.10 -20.62
N SER A 460 35.24 -4.48 -19.34
CA SER A 460 34.81 -5.79 -18.91
C SER A 460 33.29 -5.81 -18.96
N LEU A 461 32.68 -6.58 -19.87
CA LEU A 461 31.22 -6.71 -19.96
C LEU A 461 30.66 -7.34 -18.67
N ARG A 462 30.31 -6.50 -17.71
CA ARG A 462 29.64 -6.86 -16.46
C ARG A 462 28.53 -5.83 -16.14
N ALA A 463 27.77 -5.41 -17.15
CA ALA A 463 26.53 -4.62 -17.00
C ALA A 463 25.77 -4.58 -18.34
N GLU A 464 24.49 -4.24 -18.26
CA GLU A 464 23.41 -4.30 -19.25
C GLU A 464 23.70 -3.60 -20.59
N PHE A 465 23.58 -4.32 -21.71
CA PHE A 465 23.59 -3.73 -23.06
C PHE A 465 22.55 -4.40 -23.97
N GLU A 466 21.62 -3.62 -24.51
CA GLU A 466 20.85 -4.00 -25.71
C GLU A 466 21.77 -3.96 -26.93
N ILE A 467 22.03 -5.12 -27.55
CA ILE A 467 22.77 -5.19 -28.81
C ILE A 467 21.76 -5.18 -29.96
N LEU A 468 21.59 -4.03 -30.60
CA LEU A 468 20.99 -3.93 -31.93
C LEU A 468 22.01 -4.37 -32.98
N ALA A 469 22.04 -5.67 -33.29
CA ALA A 469 22.84 -6.22 -34.36
C ALA A 469 22.19 -5.89 -35.72
N LEU A 470 22.54 -4.74 -36.32
CA LEU A 470 22.24 -4.45 -37.72
C LEU A 470 23.03 -5.43 -38.60
N LYS A 471 22.38 -6.53 -39.02
CA LYS A 471 22.90 -7.39 -40.08
C LYS A 471 22.95 -6.59 -41.39
N ASN A 472 24.14 -6.49 -41.97
CA ASN A 472 24.36 -6.06 -43.34
C ASN A 472 23.63 -7.00 -44.30
N SER A 473 22.39 -6.66 -44.63
CA SER A 473 21.70 -7.12 -45.85
C SER A 473 20.86 -5.96 -46.38
N LEU A 474 21.56 -4.93 -46.89
CA LEU A 474 21.03 -4.02 -47.89
C LEU A 474 20.83 -4.83 -49.18
N ALA A 475 19.62 -5.33 -49.36
CA ALA A 475 19.11 -5.79 -50.65
C ALA A 475 17.63 -5.38 -50.73
N ILE A 476 17.37 -4.27 -51.45
CA ILE A 476 16.33 -4.06 -52.49
C ILE A 476 14.89 -4.49 -52.10
N SER A 477 13.83 -3.68 -52.15
CA SER A 477 13.44 -2.57 -53.04
C SER A 477 12.24 -1.81 -52.45
N VAL A 478 12.15 -0.53 -52.81
CA VAL A 478 10.97 0.35 -53.01
C VAL A 478 9.66 -0.05 -52.32
#